data_AF-A0A7C1TW75-F1
#
_entry.id   AF-A0A7C1TW75-F1
#
_cell.length_a   1.000
_cell.length_b   1.000
_cell.length_c   1.000
_cell.angle_alpha   90.00
_cell.angle_beta   90.00
_cell.angle_gamma   90.00
#
_symmetry.space_group_name_H-M   'P 1'
#
loop_
_entity.id
_entity.type
_entity.pdbx_description
1 polymer ?
#
loop_
_entity_poly.entity_id
_entity_poly.type
_entity_poly.pdbx_seq_one_letter_code
_entity_poly.pdbx_strand_id
1 'polypeptide(L)'
;MNTYATIDTGSNEKYFLYLYFILGYAERMRPILFILFISLSLSLFAASKIYKKVNPDGSVEYSDVPLVPGAKPIKLKPLPTVNMTPVAPAHPRSSSHAPATKPFRYESIRILSPQADEAIRSNNGNLRIKGELTPSLQSNLKHHLQWQMDGKILAGANSLNLNLKNLDRGTHKLQLRVLNANGKVVIRTPTISFHILRVALGAGNTLARPLKNAP
;
A
#
# COMPACT_ATOMS: atom_id res chain seq x y z
N MET A 1 -79.02 13.39 -16.85
CA MET A 1 -78.55 13.31 -18.25
C MET A 1 -77.06 13.05 -18.18
N ASN A 2 -76.63 11.81 -18.37
CA ASN A 2 -75.23 11.37 -18.24
C ASN A 2 -74.58 11.32 -19.62
N THR A 3 -73.39 11.90 -19.76
CA THR A 3 -72.58 11.87 -20.98
C THR A 3 -71.39 10.94 -20.76
N TYR A 4 -71.27 9.92 -21.62
CA TYR A 4 -70.17 8.95 -21.64
C TYR A 4 -68.99 9.49 -22.45
N ALA A 5 -67.77 9.28 -21.97
CA ALA A 5 -66.53 9.53 -22.69
C ALA A 5 -66.10 8.26 -23.46
N THR A 6 -65.86 8.40 -24.76
CA THR A 6 -65.33 7.35 -25.64
C THR A 6 -63.81 7.27 -25.50
N ILE A 7 -63.26 6.07 -25.30
CA ILE A 7 -61.81 5.82 -25.19
C ILE A 7 -61.31 5.24 -26.51
N ASP A 8 -60.29 5.87 -27.10
CA ASP A 8 -59.61 5.48 -28.33
C ASP A 8 -58.71 4.23 -28.10
N THR A 9 -58.89 3.21 -28.93
CA THR A 9 -58.30 1.86 -28.79
C THR A 9 -57.32 1.57 -29.94
N GLY A 10 -56.37 2.47 -30.21
CA GLY A 10 -55.40 2.32 -31.31
C GLY A 10 -53.92 2.22 -30.91
N SER A 11 -53.55 2.56 -29.67
CA SER A 11 -52.14 2.81 -29.30
C SER A 11 -51.45 1.64 -28.58
N ASN A 12 -52.16 0.58 -28.19
CA ASN A 12 -51.64 -0.41 -27.22
C ASN A 12 -50.92 -1.62 -27.82
N GLU A 13 -51.02 -1.88 -29.14
CA GLU A 13 -50.43 -3.10 -29.73
C GLU A 13 -48.93 -2.98 -30.03
N LYS A 14 -48.43 -1.77 -30.34
CA LYS A 14 -47.01 -1.55 -30.67
C LYS A 14 -46.08 -1.60 -29.46
N TYR A 15 -46.56 -1.13 -28.30
CA TYR A 15 -45.80 -1.18 -27.05
C TYR A 15 -45.69 -2.60 -26.50
N PHE A 16 -46.71 -3.42 -26.73
CA PHE A 16 -46.71 -4.82 -26.32
C PHE A 16 -45.60 -5.61 -27.03
N LEU A 17 -45.41 -5.44 -28.34
CA LEU A 17 -44.36 -6.13 -29.10
C LEU A 17 -42.93 -5.68 -28.71
N TYR A 18 -42.73 -4.38 -28.45
CA TYR A 18 -41.43 -3.86 -28.00
C TYR A 18 -41.05 -4.33 -26.59
N LEU A 19 -42.03 -4.46 -25.68
CA LEU A 19 -41.79 -4.94 -24.33
C LEU A 19 -41.37 -6.42 -24.30
N TYR A 20 -41.97 -7.27 -25.14
CA TYR A 20 -41.56 -8.67 -25.30
C TYR A 20 -40.16 -8.82 -25.92
N PHE A 21 -39.79 -7.93 -26.84
CA PHE A 21 -38.44 -7.93 -27.43
C PHE A 21 -37.38 -7.58 -26.37
N ILE A 22 -37.61 -6.55 -25.55
CA ILE A 22 -36.66 -6.12 -24.50
C ILE A 22 -36.58 -7.14 -23.35
N LEU A 23 -37.71 -7.74 -22.92
CA LEU A 23 -37.71 -8.79 -21.89
C LEU A 23 -36.95 -10.05 -22.34
N GLY A 24 -37.04 -10.42 -23.62
CA GLY A 24 -36.32 -11.57 -24.16
C GLY A 24 -34.79 -11.40 -24.24
N TYR A 25 -34.32 -10.16 -24.40
CA TYR A 25 -32.87 -9.87 -24.47
C TYR A 25 -32.18 -9.96 -23.10
N ALA A 26 -32.85 -9.56 -22.01
CA ALA A 26 -32.27 -9.60 -20.66
C ALA A 26 -32.01 -11.04 -20.17
N GLU A 27 -32.90 -11.98 -20.48
CA GLU A 27 -32.77 -13.40 -20.11
C GLU A 27 -31.63 -14.11 -20.88
N ARG A 28 -31.32 -13.67 -22.10
CA ARG A 28 -30.20 -14.21 -22.91
C ARG A 28 -28.83 -13.65 -22.54
N MET A 29 -28.76 -12.47 -21.93
CA MET A 29 -27.49 -11.85 -21.50
C MET A 29 -27.05 -12.26 -20.08
N ARG A 30 -27.97 -12.72 -19.24
CA ARG A 30 -27.68 -13.25 -17.89
C ARG A 30 -26.64 -14.39 -17.86
N PRO A 31 -26.67 -15.40 -18.75
CA PRO A 31 -25.64 -16.46 -18.75
C PRO A 31 -24.27 -15.94 -19.17
N ILE A 32 -24.19 -14.97 -20.08
CA ILE A 32 -22.92 -14.37 -20.54
C ILE A 32 -22.24 -13.61 -19.39
N LEU A 33 -23.03 -12.87 -18.62
CA LEU A 33 -22.55 -12.13 -17.45
C LEU A 33 -22.08 -13.08 -16.33
N PHE A 34 -22.76 -14.21 -16.14
CA PHE A 34 -22.32 -15.27 -15.21
C PHE A 34 -21.02 -15.94 -15.67
N ILE A 35 -20.87 -16.24 -16.95
CA ILE A 35 -19.65 -16.85 -17.51
C ILE A 35 -18.46 -15.88 -17.38
N LEU A 36 -18.66 -14.59 -17.64
CA LEU A 36 -17.63 -13.56 -17.46
C LEU A 36 -17.20 -13.44 -15.99
N PHE A 37 -18.15 -13.51 -15.06
CA PHE A 37 -17.89 -13.43 -13.62
C PHE A 37 -17.14 -14.67 -13.09
N ILE A 38 -17.48 -15.87 -13.59
CA ILE A 38 -16.78 -17.12 -13.25
C ILE A 38 -15.35 -17.11 -13.83
N SER A 39 -15.19 -16.66 -15.07
CA SER A 39 -13.86 -16.53 -15.72
C SER A 39 -12.94 -15.57 -14.96
N LEU A 40 -13.47 -14.43 -14.49
CA LEU A 40 -12.69 -13.46 -13.71
C LEU A 40 -12.32 -13.98 -12.31
N SER A 41 -13.12 -14.88 -11.74
CA SER A 41 -12.89 -15.44 -10.40
C SER A 41 -11.78 -16.51 -10.36
N LEU A 42 -11.42 -17.11 -11.50
CA LEU A 42 -10.39 -18.16 -11.57
C LEU A 42 -8.94 -17.65 -11.56
N SER A 43 -8.71 -16.33 -11.62
CA SER A 43 -7.35 -15.75 -11.74
C SER A 43 -6.58 -15.64 -10.40
N LEU A 44 -7.18 -16.00 -9.27
CA LEU A 44 -6.62 -15.70 -7.93
C LEU A 44 -5.76 -16.79 -7.28
N PHE A 45 -5.42 -17.88 -7.95
CA PHE A 45 -4.60 -18.95 -7.34
C PHE A 45 -3.12 -18.92 -7.79
N ALA A 46 -2.36 -17.96 -7.28
CA ALA A 46 -0.89 -18.03 -7.28
C ALA A 46 -0.40 -18.67 -5.97
N ALA A 47 -0.36 -20.00 -5.92
CA ALA A 47 0.20 -20.74 -4.79
C ALA A 47 1.75 -20.79 -4.92
N SER A 48 2.45 -19.85 -4.30
CA SER A 48 3.90 -19.93 -4.17
C SER A 48 4.28 -20.96 -3.10
N LYS A 49 4.79 -22.11 -3.55
CA LYS A 49 5.32 -23.15 -2.65
C LYS A 49 6.75 -22.78 -2.24
N ILE A 50 6.96 -22.48 -0.97
CA ILE A 50 8.29 -22.26 -0.38
C ILE A 50 8.75 -23.57 0.27
N TYR A 51 9.88 -24.10 -0.19
CA TYR A 51 10.45 -25.33 0.37
C TYR A 51 11.53 -24.98 1.40
N LYS A 52 11.42 -25.59 2.58
CA LYS A 52 12.37 -25.48 3.70
C LYS A 52 13.04 -26.83 3.87
N LYS A 53 14.37 -26.87 3.75
CA LYS A 53 15.15 -28.04 4.17
C LYS A 53 15.89 -27.69 5.46
N VAL A 54 15.76 -28.56 6.45
CA VAL A 54 16.44 -28.43 7.74
C VAL A 54 17.64 -29.38 7.72
N ASN A 55 18.84 -28.86 7.90
CA ASN A 55 20.04 -29.69 8.05
C ASN A 55 20.12 -30.26 9.47
N PRO A 56 20.76 -31.43 9.68
CA PRO A 56 20.84 -32.09 11.00
C PRO A 56 21.50 -31.25 12.12
N ASP A 57 22.26 -30.22 11.75
CA ASP A 57 22.90 -29.26 12.69
C ASP A 57 22.06 -27.99 12.97
N GLY A 58 20.82 -27.91 12.47
CA GLY A 58 19.85 -26.87 12.87
C GLY A 58 19.99 -25.48 12.22
N SER A 59 20.89 -25.28 11.26
CA SER A 59 20.96 -24.05 10.44
C SER A 59 20.09 -24.13 9.18
N VAL A 60 19.55 -22.97 8.76
CA VAL A 60 18.73 -22.81 7.54
C VAL A 60 19.48 -21.91 6.56
N GLU A 61 19.85 -22.45 5.42
CA GLU A 61 20.58 -21.74 4.37
C GLU A 61 19.76 -21.78 3.07
N TYR A 62 19.59 -20.63 2.42
CA TYR A 62 18.84 -20.47 1.18
C TYR A 62 19.82 -20.21 0.03
N SER A 63 19.80 -21.03 -1.03
CA SER A 63 20.68 -20.87 -2.19
C SER A 63 19.98 -21.27 -3.49
N ASP A 64 20.31 -20.58 -4.58
CA ASP A 64 19.54 -20.52 -5.84
C ASP A 64 20.26 -21.16 -7.06
N VAL A 65 21.19 -22.11 -6.86
CA VAL A 65 21.88 -22.82 -7.98
C VAL A 65 22.24 -24.29 -7.63
N PRO A 66 22.05 -25.27 -8.53
CA PRO A 66 22.34 -26.69 -8.25
C PRO A 66 23.83 -27.05 -8.41
N LEU A 67 24.47 -27.58 -7.35
CA LEU A 67 25.83 -28.11 -7.39
C LEU A 67 25.85 -29.66 -7.45
N VAL A 68 25.88 -30.17 -8.69
CA VAL A 68 26.49 -31.41 -9.25
C VAL A 68 26.18 -32.83 -8.67
N PRO A 69 26.10 -33.88 -9.53
CA PRO A 69 25.85 -35.28 -9.15
C PRO A 69 27.14 -36.14 -9.07
N GLY A 70 27.17 -37.13 -8.16
CA GLY A 70 28.06 -38.31 -8.29
C GLY A 70 29.19 -38.51 -7.27
N ALA A 71 28.92 -38.47 -5.96
CA ALA A 71 29.91 -38.83 -4.94
C ALA A 71 29.79 -40.30 -4.47
N LYS A 72 30.89 -41.06 -4.54
CA LYS A 72 31.00 -42.47 -4.13
C LYS A 72 31.34 -42.60 -2.63
N PRO A 73 30.87 -43.64 -1.93
CA PRO A 73 31.09 -43.80 -0.49
C PRO A 73 32.53 -44.20 -0.16
N ILE A 74 33.16 -43.52 0.80
CA ILE A 74 34.44 -43.90 1.41
C ILE A 74 34.16 -44.55 2.77
N LYS A 75 34.62 -45.80 2.95
CA LYS A 75 34.58 -46.53 4.23
C LYS A 75 35.67 -46.00 5.15
N LEU A 76 35.28 -45.39 6.27
CA LEU A 76 36.19 -45.05 7.37
C LEU A 76 36.22 -46.19 8.40
N LYS A 77 37.43 -46.54 8.85
CA LYS A 77 37.74 -47.63 9.78
C LYS A 77 37.16 -47.34 11.18
N PRO A 78 36.79 -48.37 11.97
CA PRO A 78 36.25 -48.17 13.31
C PRO A 78 37.28 -47.53 14.25
N LEU A 79 36.88 -46.45 14.92
CA LEU A 79 37.62 -45.83 16.01
C LEU A 79 37.40 -46.61 17.32
N PRO A 80 38.34 -46.54 18.28
CA PRO A 80 38.24 -47.27 19.54
C PRO A 80 37.04 -46.80 20.36
N THR A 81 36.25 -47.76 20.84
CA THR A 81 35.12 -47.50 21.74
C THR A 81 35.65 -47.20 23.14
N VAL A 82 35.44 -45.98 23.64
CA VAL A 82 35.57 -45.65 25.06
C VAL A 82 34.21 -45.84 25.71
N ASN A 83 34.13 -46.71 26.71
CA ASN A 83 32.93 -46.90 27.52
C ASN A 83 32.68 -45.63 28.35
N MET A 84 31.68 -44.83 27.96
CA MET A 84 31.18 -43.74 28.81
C MET A 84 30.22 -44.35 29.85
N THR A 85 30.52 -44.10 31.12
CA THR A 85 29.67 -44.43 32.27
C THR A 85 28.33 -43.66 32.17
N PRO A 86 27.20 -44.21 32.64
CA PRO A 86 25.92 -43.53 32.57
C PRO A 86 25.94 -42.23 33.37
N VAL A 87 25.70 -41.10 32.70
CA VAL A 87 25.47 -39.82 33.35
C VAL A 87 24.14 -39.90 34.11
N ALA A 88 24.17 -39.62 35.41
CA ALA A 88 22.99 -39.54 36.25
C ALA A 88 21.95 -38.56 35.66
N PRO A 89 20.63 -38.84 35.76
CA PRO A 89 19.62 -37.97 35.18
C PRO A 89 19.71 -36.56 35.78
N ALA A 90 19.91 -35.58 34.90
CA ALA A 90 19.89 -34.17 35.27
C ALA A 90 18.54 -33.84 35.90
N HIS A 91 18.57 -33.25 37.09
CA HIS A 91 17.38 -32.69 37.73
C HIS A 91 16.69 -31.72 36.75
N PRO A 92 15.34 -31.69 36.71
CA PRO A 92 14.63 -30.72 35.89
C PRO A 92 15.05 -29.32 36.36
N ARG A 93 15.78 -28.60 35.51
CA ARG A 93 16.00 -27.17 35.73
C ARG A 93 14.63 -26.54 35.80
N SER A 94 14.31 -26.00 36.98
CA SER A 94 13.14 -25.16 37.18
C SER A 94 13.07 -24.18 36.02
N SER A 95 11.95 -24.18 35.30
CA SER A 95 11.67 -23.28 34.20
C SER A 95 11.67 -21.86 34.75
N SER A 96 12.85 -21.24 34.77
CA SER A 96 12.97 -19.80 34.89
C SER A 96 12.09 -19.22 33.79
N HIS A 97 10.97 -18.62 34.20
CA HIS A 97 10.13 -17.85 33.32
C HIS A 97 11.04 -16.79 32.71
N ALA A 98 11.42 -17.00 31.45
CA ALA A 98 12.09 -15.97 30.67
C ALA A 98 11.22 -14.71 30.79
N PRO A 99 11.78 -13.56 31.23
CA PRO A 99 11.00 -12.35 31.37
C PRO A 99 10.31 -12.06 30.04
N ALA A 100 9.00 -11.89 30.08
CA ALA A 100 8.21 -11.59 28.90
C ALA A 100 8.81 -10.37 28.18
N THR A 101 9.40 -10.59 27.01
CA THR A 101 9.98 -9.53 26.20
C THR A 101 8.90 -8.48 25.91
N LYS A 102 9.10 -7.25 26.39
CA LYS A 102 8.17 -6.15 26.13
C LYS A 102 8.02 -5.95 24.62
N PRO A 103 6.80 -5.72 24.10
CA PRO A 103 6.60 -5.46 22.69
C PRO A 103 7.32 -4.17 22.28
N PHE A 104 7.99 -4.20 21.12
CA PHE A 104 8.64 -3.03 20.55
C PHE A 104 7.62 -1.90 20.33
N ARG A 105 8.02 -0.67 20.63
CA ARG A 105 7.21 0.54 20.39
C ARG A 105 8.10 1.68 19.89
N TYR A 106 7.53 2.52 19.02
CA TYR A 106 8.13 3.79 18.68
C TYR A 106 7.88 4.80 19.80
N GLU A 107 8.87 5.66 20.05
CA GLU A 107 8.81 6.72 21.06
C GLU A 107 8.22 8.01 20.48
N SER A 108 8.66 8.39 19.27
CA SER A 108 8.17 9.61 18.62
C SER A 108 8.24 9.54 17.11
N ILE A 109 7.31 10.26 16.48
CA ILE A 109 7.31 10.54 15.05
C ILE A 109 6.95 12.00 14.83
N ARG A 110 7.66 12.70 13.94
CA ARG A 110 7.47 14.14 13.68
C ARG A 110 7.68 14.47 12.21
N ILE A 111 7.06 15.56 11.76
CA ILE A 111 7.37 16.20 10.48
C ILE A 111 8.27 17.40 10.80
N LEU A 112 9.47 17.41 10.22
CA LEU A 112 10.45 18.49 10.38
C LEU A 112 10.27 19.58 9.33
N SER A 113 9.82 19.21 8.12
CA SER A 113 9.53 20.14 7.04
C SER A 113 8.47 19.53 6.11
N PRO A 114 7.48 20.30 5.65
CA PRO A 114 7.20 21.68 6.01
C PRO A 114 6.78 21.84 7.49
N GLN A 115 6.91 23.04 8.03
CA GLN A 115 6.33 23.40 9.31
C GLN A 115 4.81 23.58 9.18
N ALA A 116 4.10 23.51 10.31
CA ALA A 116 2.67 23.79 10.32
C ALA A 116 2.41 25.24 9.88
N ASP A 117 1.45 25.40 8.97
CA ASP A 117 1.00 26.64 8.35
C ASP A 117 2.11 27.40 7.58
N GLU A 118 3.18 26.69 7.17
CA GLU A 118 4.26 27.28 6.39
C GLU A 118 3.80 27.68 4.99
N ALA A 119 4.14 28.91 4.56
CA ALA A 119 3.89 29.40 3.21
C ALA A 119 5.14 29.24 2.32
N ILE A 120 5.06 28.36 1.33
CA ILE A 120 6.19 27.90 0.53
C ILE A 120 6.01 28.38 -0.90
N ARG A 121 6.92 29.22 -1.36
CA ARG A 121 6.92 29.72 -2.74
C ARG A 121 7.62 28.73 -3.66
N SER A 122 6.85 28.05 -4.50
CA SER A 122 7.36 27.02 -5.41
C SER A 122 6.60 27.04 -6.73
N ASN A 123 7.14 27.76 -7.72
CA ASN A 123 6.51 27.93 -9.04
C ASN A 123 6.34 26.62 -9.80
N ASN A 124 7.23 25.65 -9.58
CA ASN A 124 7.18 24.30 -10.16
C ASN A 124 6.46 23.28 -9.26
N GLY A 125 5.97 23.70 -8.08
CA GLY A 125 5.32 22.80 -7.12
C GLY A 125 6.26 21.75 -6.53
N ASN A 126 7.58 21.98 -6.55
CA ASN A 126 8.52 21.09 -5.87
C ASN A 126 8.55 21.41 -4.36
N LEU A 127 8.47 20.37 -3.55
CA LEU A 127 8.52 20.46 -2.09
C LEU A 127 9.34 19.32 -1.53
N ARG A 128 10.32 19.64 -0.68
CA ARG A 128 11.02 18.65 0.12
C ARG A 128 10.27 18.45 1.42
N ILE A 129 9.81 17.22 1.66
CA ILE A 129 9.25 16.82 2.95
C ILE A 129 10.31 16.04 3.75
N LYS A 130 10.37 16.31 5.05
CA LYS A 130 11.30 15.68 5.99
C LYS A 130 10.55 15.25 7.23
N GLY A 131 10.71 14.00 7.63
CA GLY A 131 10.19 13.44 8.86
C GLY A 131 11.32 12.91 9.75
N GLU A 132 10.97 12.65 10.99
CA GLU A 132 11.83 12.04 11.99
C GLU A 132 11.05 10.95 12.72
N LEU A 133 11.73 9.84 13.04
CA LEU A 133 11.16 8.68 13.72
C LEU A 133 12.20 8.10 14.69
N THR A 134 11.77 7.91 15.94
CA THR A 134 12.61 7.37 17.01
C THR A 134 11.87 6.26 17.74
N PRO A 135 12.47 5.07 17.94
CA PRO A 135 13.68 4.55 17.30
C PRO A 135 13.54 4.44 15.77
N SER A 136 14.62 4.10 15.06
CA SER A 136 14.60 3.94 13.60
C SER A 136 13.56 2.92 13.12
N LEU A 137 13.13 3.05 11.86
CA LEU A 137 12.13 2.17 11.26
C LEU A 137 12.53 0.69 11.39
N GLN A 138 11.66 -0.12 11.99
CA GLN A 138 11.91 -1.53 12.22
C GLN A 138 11.58 -2.37 10.98
N SER A 139 12.50 -2.39 10.00
CA SER A 139 12.35 -3.20 8.78
C SER A 139 12.36 -4.70 9.06
N ASN A 140 13.07 -5.16 10.11
CA ASN A 140 13.04 -6.54 10.62
C ASN A 140 11.63 -6.99 11.05
N LEU A 141 10.81 -6.07 11.56
CA LEU A 141 9.40 -6.31 11.91
C LEU A 141 8.44 -6.06 10.73
N LYS A 142 8.97 -5.83 9.52
CA LYS A 142 8.21 -5.45 8.31
C LYS A 142 7.36 -4.19 8.51
N HIS A 143 7.80 -3.27 9.36
CA HIS A 143 7.16 -1.96 9.48
C HIS A 143 7.53 -1.09 8.27
N HIS A 144 6.58 -0.26 7.81
CA HIS A 144 6.81 0.64 6.68
C HIS A 144 6.22 2.03 6.93
N LEU A 145 6.84 3.04 6.31
CA LEU A 145 6.37 4.42 6.34
C LEU A 145 5.26 4.61 5.32
N GLN A 146 4.35 5.53 5.62
CA GLN A 146 3.31 5.95 4.70
C GLN A 146 3.02 7.43 4.91
N TRP A 147 3.28 8.22 3.87
CA TRP A 147 2.85 9.61 3.81
C TRP A 147 1.45 9.72 3.25
N GLN A 148 0.69 10.67 3.80
CA GLN A 148 -0.59 11.08 3.27
C GLN A 148 -0.60 12.58 2.99
N MET A 149 -1.17 12.94 1.84
CA MET A 149 -1.46 14.31 1.45
C MET A 149 -2.94 14.45 1.16
N ASP A 150 -3.62 15.41 1.79
CA ASP A 150 -5.04 15.69 1.60
C ASP A 150 -5.93 14.44 1.78
N GLY A 151 -5.56 13.57 2.74
CA GLY A 151 -6.22 12.30 3.02
C GLY A 151 -5.87 11.16 2.07
N LYS A 152 -5.16 11.42 0.97
CA LYS A 152 -4.72 10.42 -0.02
C LYS A 152 -3.33 9.89 0.31
N ILE A 153 -3.11 8.60 0.10
CA ILE A 153 -1.79 7.97 0.29
C ILE A 153 -0.87 8.39 -0.86
N LEU A 154 0.35 8.79 -0.53
CA LEU A 154 1.39 9.05 -1.52
C LEU A 154 2.06 7.71 -1.90
N ALA A 155 1.80 7.19 -3.09
CA ALA A 155 2.39 5.94 -3.57
C ALA A 155 3.91 6.07 -3.71
N GLY A 156 4.66 5.05 -3.27
CA GLY A 156 6.13 5.04 -3.33
C GLY A 156 6.84 5.95 -2.31
N ALA A 157 6.09 6.68 -1.49
CA ALA A 157 6.62 7.56 -0.45
C ALA A 157 6.99 6.77 0.81
N ASN A 158 8.04 5.95 0.75
CA ASN A 158 8.43 5.05 1.84
C ASN A 158 9.71 5.50 2.60
N SER A 159 10.11 6.77 2.45
CA SER A 159 11.28 7.36 3.10
C SER A 159 10.88 8.52 4.01
N LEU A 160 11.67 8.80 5.05
CA LEU A 160 11.50 9.99 5.89
C LEU A 160 11.82 11.28 5.14
N ASN A 161 12.63 11.21 4.08
CA ASN A 161 13.00 12.36 3.26
C ASN A 161 12.59 12.11 1.82
N LEU A 162 11.72 12.98 1.28
CA LEU A 162 11.17 12.84 -0.06
C LEU A 162 11.10 14.21 -0.74
N ASN A 163 11.16 14.20 -2.06
CA ASN A 163 10.93 15.39 -2.88
C ASN A 163 9.66 15.19 -3.70
N LEU A 164 8.61 15.89 -3.31
CA LEU A 164 7.37 15.94 -4.05
C LEU A 164 7.52 16.91 -5.23
N LYS A 165 6.87 16.59 -6.33
CA LYS A 165 6.91 17.38 -7.56
C LYS A 165 5.49 17.71 -7.98
N ASN A 166 5.35 18.84 -8.66
CA ASN A 166 4.09 19.27 -9.25
C ASN A 166 2.92 19.34 -8.25
N LEU A 167 3.18 19.79 -7.01
CA LEU A 167 2.11 20.11 -6.06
C LEU A 167 1.35 21.34 -6.54
N ASP A 168 0.03 21.25 -6.55
CA ASP A 168 -0.84 22.36 -6.89
C ASP A 168 -0.66 23.55 -5.94
N ARG A 169 -1.09 24.73 -6.37
CA ARG A 169 -1.12 25.91 -5.49
C ARG A 169 -2.25 25.78 -4.48
N GLY A 170 -2.07 26.37 -3.31
CA GLY A 170 -3.09 26.40 -2.26
C GLY A 170 -2.67 25.66 -1.00
N THR A 171 -3.66 25.31 -0.18
CA THR A 171 -3.46 24.66 1.12
C THR A 171 -3.49 23.15 0.97
N HIS A 172 -2.48 22.49 1.52
CA HIS A 172 -2.36 21.04 1.58
C HIS A 172 -2.24 20.57 3.02
N LYS A 173 -2.71 19.36 3.28
CA LYS A 173 -2.61 18.68 4.58
C LYS A 173 -1.65 17.52 4.49
N LEU A 174 -0.70 17.42 5.41
CA LEU A 174 0.33 16.38 5.45
C LEU A 174 0.25 15.57 6.74
N GLN A 175 0.38 14.25 6.63
CA GLN A 175 0.52 13.34 7.75
C GLN A 175 1.52 12.23 7.42
N LEU A 176 2.33 11.83 8.41
CA LEU A 176 3.20 10.68 8.33
C LEU A 176 2.71 9.58 9.28
N ARG A 177 2.70 8.33 8.80
CA ARG A 177 2.29 7.14 9.54
C ARG A 177 3.34 6.04 9.42
N VAL A 178 3.43 5.21 10.46
CA VAL A 178 4.13 3.91 10.40
C VAL A 178 3.09 2.82 10.54
N LEU A 179 3.11 1.87 9.60
CA LEU A 179 2.22 0.72 9.59
C LEU A 179 3.03 -0.55 9.88
N ASN A 180 2.40 -1.53 10.52
CA ASN A 180 3.00 -2.85 10.71
C ASN A 180 2.81 -3.75 9.49
N ALA A 181 3.30 -4.99 9.59
CA ALA A 181 3.17 -6.01 8.54
C ALA A 181 1.73 -6.27 8.07
N ASN A 182 0.75 -5.99 8.94
CA ASN A 182 -0.68 -6.23 8.67
C ASN A 182 -1.40 -4.94 8.21
N GLY A 183 -0.68 -3.84 7.98
CA GLY A 183 -1.26 -2.55 7.61
C GLY A 183 -1.89 -1.77 8.76
N LYS A 184 -1.73 -2.20 10.01
CA LYS A 184 -2.21 -1.45 11.18
C LYS A 184 -1.26 -0.30 11.49
N VAL A 185 -1.81 0.89 11.72
CA VAL A 185 -1.04 2.06 12.15
C VAL A 185 -0.48 1.82 13.56
N VAL A 186 0.85 1.88 13.69
CA VAL A 186 1.58 1.71 14.96
C VAL A 186 1.82 3.06 15.63
N ILE A 187 2.17 4.08 14.85
CA ILE A 187 2.33 5.47 15.30
C ILE A 187 2.04 6.41 14.12
N ARG A 188 1.58 7.64 14.40
CA ARG A 188 1.31 8.66 13.40
C ARG A 188 1.59 10.05 13.94
N THR A 189 1.88 10.99 13.06
CA THR A 189 1.95 12.41 13.38
C THR A 189 0.55 13.01 13.46
N PRO A 190 0.40 14.18 14.11
CA PRO A 190 -0.71 15.08 13.80
C PRO A 190 -0.73 15.41 12.30
N THR A 191 -1.90 15.79 11.81
CA THR A 191 -2.03 16.36 10.46
C THR A 191 -1.66 17.83 10.53
N ILE A 192 -0.69 18.26 9.72
CA ILE A 192 -0.31 19.67 9.58
C ILE A 192 -0.84 20.23 8.27
N SER A 193 -1.14 21.53 8.22
CA SER A 193 -1.43 22.24 6.97
C SER A 193 -0.19 23.00 6.52
N PHE A 194 -0.04 23.23 5.22
CA PHE A 194 0.97 24.13 4.64
C PHE A 194 0.43 24.70 3.31
N HIS A 195 1.06 25.76 2.81
CA HIS A 195 0.57 26.51 1.65
C HIS A 195 1.61 26.56 0.53
N ILE A 196 1.22 26.19 -0.69
CA ILE A 196 2.03 26.34 -1.90
C ILE A 196 1.62 27.63 -2.63
N LEU A 197 2.57 28.53 -2.80
CA LEU A 197 2.42 29.77 -3.55
C LEU A 197 3.11 29.63 -4.92
N ARG A 198 2.37 29.90 -5.99
CA ARG A 198 2.90 30.01 -7.36
C ARG A 198 2.71 31.44 -7.86
N VAL A 199 3.68 31.95 -8.60
CA VAL A 199 3.55 33.23 -9.31
C VAL A 199 2.50 33.08 -10.41
N ALA A 200 1.49 33.96 -10.40
CA ALA A 200 0.67 34.17 -11.58
C ALA A 200 1.41 35.14 -12.50
N LEU A 201 1.82 34.68 -13.68
CA LEU A 201 2.15 35.59 -14.78
C LEU A 201 0.82 36.12 -15.31
N GLY A 202 0.33 37.21 -14.70
CA GLY A 202 -0.88 37.88 -15.17
C GLY A 202 -0.62 38.56 -16.51
N ALA A 203 -1.46 38.28 -17.50
CA ALA A 203 -1.61 39.12 -18.68
C ALA A 203 -2.15 40.49 -18.23
N GLY A 204 -1.28 41.46 -17.96
CA GLY A 204 -1.75 42.72 -17.36
C GLY A 204 -0.66 43.71 -16.95
N ASN A 205 0.31 43.99 -17.81
CA ASN A 205 1.15 45.19 -17.71
C ASN A 205 1.57 45.76 -19.07
N THR A 206 0.81 45.48 -20.13
CA THR A 206 1.01 46.09 -21.47
C THR A 206 0.10 47.30 -21.72
N LEU A 207 -0.26 48.07 -20.68
CA LEU A 207 -1.06 49.29 -20.84
C LEU A 207 -0.44 50.47 -20.10
N ALA A 208 0.61 51.06 -20.68
CA ALA A 208 0.97 52.48 -20.57
C ALA A 208 2.26 52.72 -21.39
N ARG A 209 2.39 53.68 -22.31
CA ARG A 209 1.52 54.71 -22.90
C ARG A 209 2.33 55.22 -24.12
N PRO A 210 1.80 55.34 -25.35
CA PRO A 210 2.57 55.98 -26.41
C PRO A 210 2.86 57.42 -25.96
N LEU A 211 4.14 57.81 -25.99
CA LEU A 211 4.58 59.19 -25.79
C LEU A 211 3.99 60.04 -26.92
N LYS A 212 2.77 60.53 -26.71
CA LYS A 212 2.28 61.68 -27.44
C LYS A 212 2.74 62.90 -26.65
N ASN A 213 3.71 63.62 -27.20
CA ASN A 213 3.58 65.03 -27.57
C ASN A 213 4.94 65.56 -28.05
N ALA A 214 4.97 65.93 -29.34
CA ALA A 214 5.79 67.01 -29.89
C ALA A 214 5.42 68.33 -29.17
N PRO A 215 6.26 69.38 -29.20
CA PRO A 215 6.59 70.10 -30.45
C PRO A 215 8.00 69.86 -30.98
#